data_AF-A0A068FPA3-F1
#
_entry.id   AF-A0A068FPA3-F1
#
_cell.length_a   1.000
_cell.length_b   1.000
_cell.length_c   1.000
_cell.angle_alpha   90.00
_cell.angle_beta   90.00
_cell.angle_gamma   90.00
#
_symmetry.space_group_name_H-M   'P 1'
#
loop_
_entity.id
_entity.type
_entity.pdbx_description
1 polymer ?
#
loop_
_entity_poly.entity_id
_entity_poly.type
_entity_poly.pdbx_seq_one_letter_code
_entity_poly.pdbx_strand_id
1 'polypeptide(L)'
;VIGDWGSGKTRFLQVVGSICFRPVFASGAITPAPIFRILDRYRGTLILDEADFKDSSAWADMVKILNNGYRPGFPVLRADKVDGKWYPRGYLVFGPKLLATRFRFEDEALESRCLTATMLTLTRPDIPRVLPNSFQDEIGDLRSKLLTFRLHNLLKLKGSEFTNDLLEPGLQPRLQEILVPLKILAGCDQHLSDTLSSFIKRQQESLYSRRRESPEGHVLAAIIQLHQEGAVLTADAISQSVNNADAAEMTARKAGWIARRLGFTKSRLPRDGRHVVVWDETLVSRMASQYGIALSPSIS
;
A
#
# COMPACT_ATOMS: atom_id res chain seq x y z
N VAL A 1 -3.04 -9.49 -3.25
CA VAL A 1 -4.46 -9.87 -3.36
C VAL A 1 -4.99 -10.22 -1.98
N ILE A 2 -6.18 -9.72 -1.65
CA ILE A 2 -6.85 -9.99 -0.37
C ILE A 2 -8.17 -10.70 -0.61
N GLY A 3 -8.71 -11.40 0.38
CA GLY A 3 -10.02 -12.03 0.28
C GLY A 3 -10.18 -13.18 1.26
N ASP A 4 -11.41 -13.65 1.43
CA ASP A 4 -11.73 -14.68 2.41
C ASP A 4 -11.35 -16.10 1.94
N TRP A 5 -11.55 -17.13 2.77
CA TRP A 5 -11.37 -18.52 2.37
C TRP A 5 -12.26 -18.85 1.16
N GLY A 6 -11.74 -19.66 0.22
CA GLY A 6 -12.49 -20.04 -0.98
C GLY A 6 -12.61 -18.96 -2.06
N SER A 7 -12.02 -17.76 -1.90
CA SER A 7 -12.07 -16.69 -2.91
C SER A 7 -11.09 -16.85 -4.09
N GLY A 8 -10.35 -17.95 -4.17
CA GLY A 8 -9.45 -18.24 -5.30
C GLY A 8 -8.10 -17.52 -5.27
N LYS A 9 -7.67 -16.95 -4.14
CA LYS A 9 -6.35 -16.28 -4.00
C LYS A 9 -5.17 -17.16 -4.44
N THR A 10 -5.11 -18.41 -3.96
CA THR A 10 -4.06 -19.37 -4.34
C THR A 10 -4.09 -19.67 -5.84
N ARG A 11 -5.28 -19.81 -6.44
CA ARG A 11 -5.42 -19.97 -7.89
C ARG A 11 -4.90 -18.76 -8.64
N PHE A 12 -5.22 -17.55 -8.18
CA PHE A 12 -4.69 -16.31 -8.76
C PHE A 12 -3.16 -16.27 -8.69
N LEU A 13 -2.56 -16.58 -7.54
CA LEU A 13 -1.11 -16.65 -7.39
C LEU A 13 -0.49 -17.68 -8.33
N GLN A 14 -1.10 -18.86 -8.46
CA GLN A 14 -0.61 -19.90 -9.35
C GLN A 14 -0.64 -19.44 -10.81
N VAL A 15 -1.75 -18.86 -11.28
CA VAL A 15 -1.91 -18.43 -12.68
C VAL A 15 -1.02 -17.24 -12.99
N VAL A 16 -1.15 -16.15 -12.25
CA VAL A 16 -0.39 -14.91 -12.49
C VAL A 16 1.09 -15.09 -12.15
N GLY A 17 1.39 -15.79 -11.05
CA GLY A 17 2.76 -16.08 -10.65
C GLY A 17 3.52 -16.89 -11.69
N SER A 18 2.86 -17.84 -12.36
CA SER A 18 3.54 -18.72 -13.33
C SER A 18 4.04 -17.98 -14.58
N ILE A 19 3.41 -16.86 -14.94
CA ILE A 19 3.82 -16.02 -16.07
C ILE A 19 4.79 -14.89 -15.67
N CYS A 20 5.03 -14.68 -14.37
CA CYS A 20 5.95 -13.66 -13.90
C CYS A 20 7.42 -13.94 -14.29
N PHE A 21 8.23 -12.89 -14.27
CA PHE A 21 9.67 -13.02 -14.55
C PHE A 21 10.37 -13.76 -13.40
N ARG A 22 10.94 -14.93 -13.70
CA ARG A 22 11.66 -15.81 -12.75
C ARG A 22 10.88 -15.97 -11.44
N PRO A 23 9.71 -16.64 -11.47
CA PRO A 23 8.85 -16.70 -10.31
C PRO A 23 9.48 -17.57 -9.22
N VAL A 24 9.42 -17.08 -8.00
CA VAL A 24 9.84 -17.77 -6.78
C VAL A 24 8.61 -17.96 -5.93
N PHE A 25 8.05 -19.17 -5.96
CA PHE A 25 6.92 -19.53 -5.10
C PHE A 25 7.42 -19.88 -3.70
N ALA A 26 6.88 -19.18 -2.72
CA ALA A 26 7.13 -19.37 -1.31
C ALA A 26 5.78 -19.51 -0.59
N SER A 27 5.72 -20.43 0.36
CA SER A 27 4.58 -20.54 1.28
C SER A 27 4.85 -19.76 2.57
N GLY A 28 3.80 -19.46 3.32
CA GLY A 28 3.85 -18.88 4.66
C GLY A 28 4.59 -19.71 5.73
N ALA A 29 5.19 -20.86 5.38
CA ALA A 29 5.96 -21.69 6.30
C ALA A 29 7.48 -21.45 6.22
N ILE A 30 7.94 -20.60 5.30
CA ILE A 30 9.39 -20.38 5.09
C ILE A 30 9.93 -19.30 6.03
N THR A 31 11.13 -19.52 6.55
CA THR A 31 11.83 -18.48 7.31
C THR A 31 12.31 -17.34 6.38
N PRO A 32 12.58 -16.14 6.90
CA PRO A 32 13.11 -15.03 6.10
C PRO A 32 14.46 -15.33 5.42
N ALA A 33 15.24 -16.24 5.99
CA ALA A 33 16.63 -16.54 5.61
C ALA A 33 16.81 -17.09 4.18
N PRO A 34 16.04 -18.12 3.74
CA PRO A 34 16.05 -18.55 2.35
C PRO A 34 15.57 -17.47 1.37
N ILE A 35 14.57 -16.66 1.76
CA ILE A 35 13.93 -15.70 0.84
C ILE A 35 14.93 -14.66 0.33
N PHE A 36 15.63 -13.96 1.22
CA PHE A 36 16.57 -12.94 0.74
C PHE A 36 17.73 -13.52 -0.06
N ARG A 37 18.15 -14.78 0.20
CA ARG A 37 19.20 -15.47 -0.57
C ARG A 37 18.74 -15.81 -1.98
N ILE A 38 17.52 -16.31 -2.11
CA ILE A 38 16.91 -16.64 -3.40
C ILE A 38 16.68 -15.36 -4.22
N LEU A 39 16.16 -14.30 -3.59
CA LEU A 39 15.97 -13.01 -4.26
C LEU A 39 17.30 -12.40 -4.73
N ASP A 40 18.34 -12.50 -3.90
CA ASP A 40 19.69 -12.04 -4.26
C ASP A 40 20.25 -12.80 -5.46
N ARG A 41 20.08 -14.13 -5.47
CA ARG A 41 20.60 -15.00 -6.52
C ARG A 41 19.86 -14.85 -7.85
N TYR A 42 18.52 -14.87 -7.84
CA TYR A 42 17.74 -15.01 -9.06
C TYR A 42 17.16 -13.69 -9.59
N ARG A 43 17.02 -12.66 -8.73
CA ARG A 43 16.45 -11.35 -9.12
C ARG A 43 15.06 -11.47 -9.75
N GLY A 44 14.25 -12.36 -9.20
CA GLY A 44 12.95 -12.73 -9.73
C GLY A 44 11.76 -12.06 -9.06
N THR A 45 10.58 -12.57 -9.37
CA THR A 45 9.33 -12.18 -8.72
C THR A 45 9.11 -13.07 -7.50
N LEU A 46 8.86 -12.48 -6.32
CA LEU A 46 8.46 -13.25 -5.14
C LEU A 46 6.95 -13.48 -5.18
N ILE A 47 6.51 -14.73 -5.11
CA ILE A 47 5.11 -15.11 -4.95
C ILE A 47 4.96 -15.71 -3.57
N LEU A 48 4.17 -15.08 -2.70
CA LEU A 48 3.97 -15.51 -1.32
C LEU A 48 2.49 -15.77 -1.07
N ASP A 49 2.15 -17.04 -0.83
CA ASP A 49 0.82 -17.44 -0.36
C ASP A 49 0.79 -17.49 1.17
N GLU A 50 -0.38 -17.18 1.75
CA GLU A 50 -0.58 -17.08 3.19
C GLU A 50 0.43 -16.14 3.88
N ALA A 51 0.58 -14.92 3.33
CA ALA A 51 1.47 -13.91 3.92
C ALA A 51 0.90 -13.28 5.23
N ASP A 52 -0.17 -13.86 5.79
CA ASP A 52 -0.73 -13.59 7.11
C ASP A 52 -0.10 -14.49 8.17
N PHE A 53 1.18 -14.25 8.47
CA PHE A 53 1.94 -15.00 9.47
C PHE A 53 1.46 -14.66 10.89
N LYS A 54 1.17 -15.68 11.70
CA LYS A 54 0.81 -15.53 13.13
C LYS A 54 2.01 -15.35 14.06
N ASP A 55 3.22 -15.69 13.61
CA ASP A 55 4.45 -15.52 14.39
C ASP A 55 5.04 -14.12 14.16
N SER A 56 4.91 -13.26 15.17
CA SER A 56 5.25 -11.84 15.12
C SER A 56 6.74 -11.59 14.84
N SER A 57 7.63 -12.51 15.24
CA SER A 57 9.07 -12.33 15.14
C SER A 57 9.61 -12.53 13.71
N ALA A 58 9.25 -13.67 13.09
CA ALA A 58 9.58 -13.98 11.71
C ALA A 58 8.88 -13.02 10.74
N TRP A 59 7.65 -12.63 11.07
CA TRP A 59 6.88 -11.67 10.27
C TRP A 59 7.53 -10.29 10.23
N ALA A 60 7.98 -9.75 11.37
CA ALA A 60 8.65 -8.45 11.40
C ALA A 60 9.89 -8.40 10.49
N ASP A 61 10.64 -9.50 10.42
CA ASP A 61 11.78 -9.61 9.53
C ASP A 61 11.37 -9.77 8.06
N MET A 62 10.28 -10.47 7.77
CA MET A 62 9.70 -10.54 6.42
C MET A 62 9.23 -9.16 5.94
N VAL A 63 8.53 -8.39 6.78
CA VAL A 63 8.08 -7.02 6.47
C VAL A 63 9.27 -6.14 6.08
N LYS A 64 10.40 -6.24 6.79
CA LYS A 64 11.63 -5.51 6.43
C LYS A 64 12.17 -5.93 5.06
N ILE A 65 12.18 -7.22 4.74
CA ILE A 65 12.59 -7.71 3.41
C ILE A 65 11.67 -7.15 2.31
N LEU A 66 10.36 -7.18 2.52
CA LEU A 66 9.37 -6.67 1.57
C LEU A 66 9.53 -5.16 1.36
N ASN A 67 9.68 -4.40 2.44
CA ASN A 67 9.87 -2.95 2.42
C ASN A 67 11.20 -2.55 1.76
N ASN A 68 12.31 -3.22 2.10
CA ASN A 68 13.62 -2.98 1.46
C ASN A 68 13.59 -3.37 -0.02
N GLY A 69 12.82 -4.38 -0.37
CA GLY A 69 12.67 -4.87 -1.73
C GLY A 69 11.77 -4.03 -2.63
N TYR A 70 11.20 -2.93 -2.14
CA TYR A 70 10.35 -2.01 -2.91
C TYR A 70 11.17 -1.13 -3.87
N ARG A 71 12.38 -0.72 -3.48
CA ARG A 71 13.29 0.10 -4.31
C ARG A 71 14.67 -0.53 -4.43
N PRO A 72 15.39 -0.33 -5.54
CA PRO A 72 16.78 -0.71 -5.64
C PRO A 72 17.64 0.07 -4.63
N GLY A 73 18.78 -0.49 -4.24
CA GLY A 73 19.80 0.19 -3.42
C GLY A 73 19.76 -0.10 -1.92
N PHE A 74 18.74 -0.81 -1.41
CA PHE A 74 18.61 -1.13 0.02
C PHE A 74 18.80 -2.64 0.28
N PRO A 75 20.04 -3.12 0.51
CA PRO A 75 20.27 -4.53 0.81
C PRO A 75 19.82 -4.90 2.23
N VAL A 76 19.48 -6.17 2.42
CA VAL A 76 19.31 -6.81 3.72
C VAL A 76 20.68 -7.28 4.20
N LEU A 77 21.19 -6.69 5.28
CA LEU A 77 22.47 -7.08 5.86
C LEU A 77 22.28 -8.30 6.78
N ARG A 78 23.11 -9.32 6.58
CA ARG A 78 23.21 -10.50 7.44
C ARG A 78 24.67 -10.91 7.58
N ALA A 79 25.01 -11.57 8.69
CA ALA A 79 26.30 -12.22 8.84
C ALA A 79 26.21 -13.63 8.24
N ASP A 80 27.16 -14.00 7.39
CA ASP A 80 27.35 -15.37 6.93
C ASP A 80 28.63 -15.94 7.55
N LYS A 81 28.63 -17.26 7.79
CA LYS A 81 29.78 -17.97 8.32
C LYS A 81 30.56 -18.59 7.16
N VAL A 82 31.82 -18.20 7.01
CA VAL A 82 32.77 -18.73 6.03
C VAL A 82 34.00 -19.19 6.80
N ASP A 83 34.37 -20.47 6.68
CA ASP A 83 35.53 -21.07 7.36
C ASP A 83 35.57 -20.79 8.88
N GLY A 84 34.41 -20.88 9.53
CA GLY A 84 34.31 -20.65 10.98
C GLY A 84 34.19 -19.17 11.39
N LYS A 85 34.48 -18.23 10.49
CA LYS A 85 34.46 -16.78 10.76
C LYS A 85 33.20 -16.12 10.19
N TRP A 86 32.69 -15.10 10.87
CA TRP A 86 31.50 -14.36 10.46
C TRP A 86 31.88 -13.14 9.62
N TYR A 87 31.25 -12.99 8.45
CA TYR A 87 31.45 -11.86 7.55
C TYR A 87 30.11 -11.18 7.25
N PRO A 88 30.04 -9.84 7.26
CA PRO A 88 28.84 -9.13 6.85
C PRO A 88 28.64 -9.28 5.34
N ARG A 89 27.41 -9.62 4.93
CA ARG A 89 26.99 -9.68 3.53
C ARG A 89 25.68 -8.94 3.33
N GLY A 90 25.63 -8.14 2.27
CA GLY A 90 24.41 -7.51 1.79
C GLY A 90 23.70 -8.38 0.77
N TYR A 91 22.42 -8.66 1.03
CA TYR A 91 21.53 -9.38 0.13
C TYR A 91 20.56 -8.41 -0.51
N LEU A 92 20.64 -8.25 -1.81
CA LEU A 92 19.73 -7.36 -2.54
C LEU A 92 18.38 -8.08 -2.72
N VAL A 93 17.29 -7.45 -2.32
CA VAL A 93 15.93 -8.05 -2.29
C VAL A 93 14.91 -7.32 -3.16
N PHE A 94 15.42 -6.40 -3.99
CA PHE A 94 14.61 -5.66 -4.94
C PHE A 94 14.00 -6.58 -6.00
N GLY A 95 12.71 -6.36 -6.28
CA GLY A 95 11.97 -7.10 -7.31
C GLY A 95 10.46 -7.04 -7.07
N PRO A 96 9.65 -7.34 -8.10
CA PRO A 96 8.21 -7.41 -7.96
C PRO A 96 7.79 -8.50 -6.96
N LYS A 97 6.69 -8.25 -6.26
CA LYS A 97 6.15 -9.12 -5.21
C LYS A 97 4.66 -9.32 -5.44
N LEU A 98 4.21 -10.57 -5.43
CA LEU A 98 2.82 -10.95 -5.48
C LEU A 98 2.47 -11.64 -4.17
N LEU A 99 1.67 -10.97 -3.35
CA LEU A 99 1.35 -11.38 -1.99
C LEU A 99 -0.13 -11.75 -1.93
N ALA A 100 -0.47 -12.90 -1.36
CA ALA A 100 -1.84 -13.24 -0.96
C ALA A 100 -1.97 -13.24 0.56
N THR A 101 -2.98 -12.54 1.05
CA THR A 101 -3.32 -12.48 2.47
C THR A 101 -4.83 -12.55 2.66
N ARG A 102 -5.26 -12.87 3.89
CA ARG A 102 -6.68 -12.76 4.28
C ARG A 102 -7.06 -11.31 4.53
N PHE A 103 -6.25 -10.63 5.33
CA PHE A 103 -6.43 -9.25 5.73
C PHE A 103 -5.33 -8.36 5.14
N ARG A 104 -5.52 -7.05 5.23
CA ARG A 104 -4.48 -6.07 4.90
C ARG A 104 -3.34 -6.15 5.90
N PHE A 105 -2.17 -5.63 5.53
CA PHE A 105 -1.04 -5.56 6.46
C PHE A 105 -1.29 -4.50 7.53
N GLU A 106 -0.96 -4.82 8.78
CA GLU A 106 -0.97 -3.84 9.89
C GLU A 106 0.11 -2.77 9.70
N ASP A 107 1.25 -3.14 9.10
CA ASP A 107 2.32 -2.20 8.74
C ASP A 107 1.84 -1.28 7.60
N GLU A 108 1.43 -0.06 7.95
CA GLU A 108 0.97 0.95 6.98
C GLU A 108 2.02 1.26 5.91
N ALA A 109 3.31 1.17 6.27
CA ALA A 109 4.39 1.42 5.34
C ALA A 109 4.37 0.37 4.21
N LEU A 110 4.28 -0.92 4.54
CA LEU A 110 4.13 -2.01 3.57
C LEU A 110 2.80 -1.91 2.82
N GLU A 111 1.68 -1.71 3.52
CA GLU A 111 0.36 -1.63 2.89
C GLU A 111 0.27 -0.47 1.87
N SER A 112 0.89 0.68 2.17
CA SER A 112 0.93 1.82 1.25
C SER A 112 1.67 1.51 -0.06
N ARG A 113 2.60 0.55 -0.04
CA ARG A 113 3.38 0.11 -1.22
C ARG A 113 2.67 -0.96 -2.06
N CYS A 114 1.48 -1.41 -1.63
CA CYS A 114 0.74 -2.50 -2.27
C CYS A 114 -0.35 -1.98 -3.21
N LEU A 115 -0.44 -2.58 -4.40
CA LEU A 115 -1.64 -2.53 -5.23
C LEU A 115 -2.58 -3.67 -4.83
N THR A 116 -3.46 -3.37 -3.87
CA THR A 116 -4.37 -4.36 -3.28
C THR A 116 -5.59 -4.58 -4.16
N ALA A 117 -5.73 -5.77 -4.73
CA ALA A 117 -6.96 -6.25 -5.38
C ALA A 117 -7.72 -7.23 -4.46
N THR A 118 -9.02 -6.99 -4.30
CA THR A 118 -9.92 -7.84 -3.52
C THR A 118 -10.50 -8.95 -4.38
N MET A 119 -10.29 -10.19 -3.95
CA MET A 119 -10.78 -11.41 -4.58
C MET A 119 -12.15 -11.78 -4.01
N LEU A 120 -13.10 -12.07 -4.90
CA LEU A 120 -14.43 -12.55 -4.56
C LEU A 120 -14.56 -14.03 -4.95
N THR A 121 -15.51 -14.72 -4.31
CA THR A 121 -15.82 -16.11 -4.61
C THR A 121 -16.21 -16.28 -6.07
N LEU A 122 -15.71 -17.34 -6.69
CA LEU A 122 -15.99 -17.67 -8.07
C LEU A 122 -17.49 -17.96 -8.25
N THR A 123 -18.18 -17.14 -9.03
CA THR A 123 -19.57 -17.34 -9.44
C THR A 123 -19.71 -17.96 -10.83
N ARG A 124 -18.63 -17.92 -11.61
CA ARG A 124 -18.58 -18.34 -13.01
C ARG A 124 -18.41 -19.87 -13.14
N PRO A 125 -19.32 -20.58 -13.83
CA PRO A 125 -19.25 -22.04 -13.98
C PRO A 125 -18.30 -22.49 -15.09
N ASP A 126 -17.95 -21.61 -16.02
CA ASP A 126 -17.09 -21.88 -17.18
C ASP A 126 -15.60 -21.96 -16.82
N ILE A 127 -15.22 -21.54 -15.60
CA ILE A 127 -13.84 -21.57 -15.13
C ILE A 127 -13.57 -22.94 -14.46
N PRO A 128 -12.64 -23.75 -14.99
CA PRO A 128 -12.42 -25.09 -14.48
C PRO A 128 -11.80 -25.04 -13.08
N ARG A 129 -12.29 -25.92 -12.18
CA ARG A 129 -11.76 -26.03 -10.81
C ARG A 129 -10.35 -26.63 -10.79
N VAL A 130 -10.05 -27.51 -11.72
CA VAL A 130 -8.73 -28.12 -11.92
C VAL A 130 -8.17 -27.59 -13.23
N LEU A 131 -6.92 -27.11 -13.20
CA LEU A 131 -6.30 -26.58 -14.42
C LEU A 131 -6.03 -27.73 -15.41
N PRO A 132 -6.35 -27.54 -16.70
CA PRO A 132 -6.09 -28.55 -17.71
C PRO A 132 -4.59 -28.70 -17.97
N ASN A 133 -4.19 -29.79 -18.64
CA ASN A 133 -2.80 -30.01 -19.03
C ASN A 133 -2.27 -28.91 -19.96
N SER A 134 -3.13 -28.31 -20.79
CA SER A 134 -2.78 -27.18 -21.67
C SER A 134 -2.27 -25.96 -20.92
N PHE A 135 -2.55 -25.86 -19.61
CA PHE A 135 -2.16 -24.72 -18.79
C PHE A 135 -0.65 -24.46 -18.82
N GLN A 136 0.19 -25.50 -18.79
CA GLN A 136 1.64 -25.33 -18.82
C GLN A 136 2.13 -24.86 -20.21
N ASP A 137 1.50 -25.35 -21.27
CA ASP A 137 1.81 -24.95 -22.64
C ASP A 137 1.43 -23.48 -22.87
N GLU A 138 0.24 -23.08 -22.39
CA GLU A 138 -0.24 -21.69 -22.43
C GLU A 138 0.67 -20.74 -21.64
N ILE A 139 1.17 -21.17 -20.46
CA ILE A 139 2.19 -20.41 -19.72
C ILE A 139 3.46 -20.25 -20.55
N GLY A 140 3.92 -21.31 -21.21
CA GLY A 140 5.12 -21.29 -22.06
C GLY A 140 5.00 -20.28 -23.20
N ASP A 141 3.86 -20.28 -23.89
CA ASP A 141 3.55 -19.33 -24.95
C ASP A 141 3.48 -17.88 -24.43
N LEU A 142 2.75 -17.64 -23.33
CA LEU A 142 2.65 -16.31 -22.73
C LEU A 142 4.00 -15.79 -22.23
N ARG A 143 4.84 -16.63 -21.61
CA ARG A 143 6.18 -16.23 -21.18
C ARG A 143 7.08 -15.89 -22.36
N SER A 144 6.94 -16.62 -23.47
CA SER A 144 7.66 -16.32 -24.71
C SER A 144 7.23 -14.97 -25.28
N LYS A 145 5.92 -14.69 -25.32
CA LYS A 145 5.37 -13.39 -25.73
C LYS A 145 5.84 -12.24 -24.82
N LEU A 146 5.81 -12.43 -23.50
CA LEU A 146 6.28 -11.43 -22.53
C LEU A 146 7.79 -11.18 -22.64
N LEU A 147 8.58 -12.23 -22.87
CA LEU A 147 10.03 -12.09 -23.11
C LEU A 147 10.29 -11.31 -24.40
N THR A 148 9.58 -11.65 -25.48
CA THR A 148 9.63 -10.93 -26.75
C THR A 148 9.28 -9.47 -26.54
N PHE A 149 8.16 -9.15 -25.88
CA PHE A 149 7.77 -7.79 -25.55
C PHE A 149 8.87 -7.06 -24.76
N ARG A 150 9.45 -7.70 -23.75
CA ARG A 150 10.56 -7.11 -22.96
C ARG A 150 11.77 -6.78 -23.83
N LEU A 151 12.20 -7.69 -24.70
CA LEU A 151 13.37 -7.49 -25.56
C LEU A 151 13.13 -6.37 -26.57
N HIS A 152 11.95 -6.32 -27.19
CA HIS A 152 11.56 -5.27 -28.14
C HIS A 152 11.52 -3.88 -27.51
N ASN A 153 11.17 -3.78 -26.22
CA ASN A 153 11.03 -2.51 -25.52
C ASN A 153 12.24 -2.17 -24.63
N LEU A 154 13.22 -3.07 -24.47
CA LEU A 154 14.31 -2.92 -23.50
C LEU A 154 15.10 -1.61 -23.70
N LEU A 155 15.46 -1.29 -24.94
CA LEU A 155 16.25 -0.10 -25.24
C LEU A 155 15.42 1.18 -25.13
N LYS A 156 14.15 1.13 -25.56
CA LYS A 156 13.20 2.25 -25.43
C LYS A 156 12.99 2.63 -23.97
N LEU A 157 12.81 1.63 -23.11
CA LEU A 157 12.53 1.81 -21.68
C LEU A 157 13.77 2.13 -20.83
N LYS A 158 14.97 1.70 -21.26
CA LYS A 158 16.21 2.05 -20.56
C LYS A 158 16.62 3.51 -20.76
N GLY A 159 16.24 4.12 -21.89
CA GLY A 159 16.53 5.51 -22.22
C GLY A 159 15.43 6.49 -21.83
N SER A 160 14.24 6.02 -21.44
CA SER A 160 13.14 6.88 -21.00
C SER A 160 13.41 7.42 -19.60
N GLU A 161 13.61 8.73 -19.49
CA GLU A 161 13.66 9.41 -18.20
C GLU A 161 12.26 9.48 -17.58
N PHE A 162 12.20 9.33 -16.26
CA PHE A 162 10.96 9.55 -15.51
C PHE A 162 10.68 11.05 -15.43
N THR A 163 9.93 11.59 -16.38
CA THR A 163 9.57 13.01 -16.42
C THR A 163 8.37 13.32 -15.53
N ASN A 164 8.27 14.58 -15.11
CA ASN A 164 7.14 15.06 -14.31
C ASN A 164 5.80 14.98 -15.04
N ASP A 165 5.78 14.85 -16.38
CA ASP A 165 4.54 14.73 -17.16
C ASP A 165 3.81 13.40 -16.93
N LEU A 166 4.50 12.40 -16.37
CA LEU A 166 3.90 11.11 -15.99
C LEU A 166 3.11 11.20 -14.67
N LEU A 167 3.32 12.27 -13.91
CA LEU A 167 2.71 12.52 -12.62
C LEU A 167 1.24 12.89 -12.78
N GLU A 168 0.36 12.12 -12.13
CA GLU A 168 -1.06 12.48 -12.03
C GLU A 168 -1.29 13.46 -10.87
N PRO A 169 -1.88 14.64 -11.13
CA PRO A 169 -2.20 15.61 -10.08
C PRO A 169 -3.15 15.02 -9.03
N GLY A 170 -2.90 15.35 -7.77
CA GLY A 170 -3.76 14.93 -6.65
C GLY A 170 -3.65 13.44 -6.29
N LEU A 171 -2.75 12.66 -6.91
CA LEU A 171 -2.45 11.32 -6.42
C LEU A 171 -1.61 11.35 -5.15
N GLN A 172 -1.86 10.39 -4.25
CA GLN A 172 -0.96 10.17 -3.13
C GLN A 172 0.47 9.89 -3.63
N PRO A 173 1.53 10.50 -3.04
CA PRO A 173 2.91 10.33 -3.50
C PRO A 173 3.35 8.87 -3.69
N ARG A 174 2.94 7.98 -2.78
CA ARG A 174 3.28 6.56 -2.88
C ARG A 174 2.61 5.87 -4.07
N LEU A 175 1.34 6.16 -4.30
CA LEU A 175 0.59 5.60 -5.42
C LEU A 175 1.13 6.11 -6.75
N GLN A 176 1.56 7.37 -6.77
CA GLN A 176 2.23 7.99 -7.90
C GLN A 176 3.56 7.31 -8.24
N GLU A 177 4.41 7.03 -7.24
CA GLU A 177 5.66 6.26 -7.45
C GLU A 177 5.42 4.87 -8.07
N ILE A 178 4.34 4.19 -7.66
CA ILE A 178 3.98 2.87 -8.21
C ILE A 178 3.45 3.02 -9.65
N LEU A 179 2.69 4.08 -9.91
CA LEU A 179 2.04 4.33 -11.19
C LEU A 179 3.03 4.66 -12.30
N VAL A 180 4.02 5.50 -12.02
CA VAL A 180 4.99 5.99 -13.03
C VAL A 180 5.58 4.86 -13.89
N PRO A 181 6.18 3.78 -13.34
CA PRO A 181 6.73 2.71 -14.16
C PRO A 181 5.66 1.92 -14.93
N LEU A 182 4.43 1.84 -14.41
CA LEU A 182 3.32 1.16 -15.10
C LEU A 182 2.78 1.98 -16.27
N LYS A 183 2.74 3.30 -16.14
CA LYS A 183 2.34 4.22 -17.22
C LYS A 183 3.27 4.17 -18.41
N ILE A 184 4.59 4.07 -18.19
CA ILE A 184 5.54 3.96 -19.30
C ILE A 184 5.28 2.67 -20.10
N LEU A 185 4.95 1.56 -19.41
CA LEU A 185 4.57 0.31 -20.06
C LEU A 185 3.22 0.43 -20.78
N ALA A 186 2.27 1.16 -20.19
CA ALA A 186 0.93 1.37 -20.74
C ALA A 186 0.87 2.41 -21.86
N GLY A 187 1.84 3.32 -21.99
CA GLY A 187 1.87 4.34 -23.05
C GLY A 187 1.89 3.77 -24.47
N CYS A 188 2.14 2.46 -24.60
CA CYS A 188 2.02 1.72 -25.86
C CYS A 188 0.58 1.27 -26.19
N ASP A 189 -0.38 1.41 -25.27
CA ASP A 189 -1.76 0.91 -25.39
C ASP A 189 -2.75 1.79 -24.59
N GLN A 190 -3.63 2.49 -25.31
CA GLN A 190 -4.62 3.39 -24.70
C GLN A 190 -5.60 2.66 -23.76
N HIS A 191 -6.02 1.44 -24.12
CA HIS A 191 -6.96 0.68 -23.30
C HIS A 191 -6.33 0.26 -21.96
N LEU A 192 -5.05 -0.13 -21.99
CA LEU A 192 -4.29 -0.43 -20.77
C LEU A 192 -4.11 0.82 -19.90
N SER A 193 -3.82 1.97 -20.51
CA SER A 193 -3.70 3.25 -19.82
C SER A 193 -5.00 3.66 -19.10
N ASP A 194 -6.15 3.53 -19.77
CA ASP A 194 -7.46 3.86 -19.21
C ASP A 194 -7.86 2.90 -18.07
N THR A 195 -7.57 1.61 -18.25
CA THR A 195 -7.80 0.57 -17.23
C THR A 195 -6.95 0.82 -15.99
N LEU A 196 -5.67 1.14 -16.17
CA LEU A 196 -4.74 1.47 -15.10
C LEU A 196 -5.20 2.73 -14.35
N SER A 197 -5.58 3.78 -15.06
CA SER A 197 -6.10 5.02 -14.47
C SER A 197 -7.33 4.77 -13.62
N SER A 198 -8.28 3.98 -14.13
CA SER A 198 -9.49 3.58 -13.39
C SER A 198 -9.17 2.75 -12.15
N PHE A 199 -8.22 1.82 -12.26
CA PHE A 199 -7.78 1.02 -11.12
C PHE A 199 -7.13 1.90 -10.03
N ILE A 200 -6.25 2.82 -10.40
CA ILE A 200 -5.53 3.69 -9.48
C ILE A 200 -6.49 4.64 -8.74
N LYS A 201 -7.49 5.21 -9.42
CA LYS A 201 -8.52 6.03 -8.78
C LYS A 201 -9.27 5.25 -7.70
N ARG A 202 -9.61 3.99 -7.96
CA ARG A 202 -10.24 3.11 -6.95
C ARG A 202 -9.32 2.83 -5.77
N GLN A 203 -8.01 2.62 -6.02
CA GLN A 203 -7.03 2.43 -4.94
C GLN A 203 -6.91 3.68 -4.06
N GLN A 204 -6.89 4.86 -4.68
CA GLN A 204 -6.85 6.13 -3.96
C GLN A 204 -8.10 6.33 -3.10
N GLU A 205 -9.29 6.10 -3.65
CA GLU A 205 -10.53 6.24 -2.87
C GLU A 205 -10.57 5.26 -1.69
N SER A 206 -10.11 4.02 -1.89
CA SER A 206 -9.98 3.04 -0.80
C SER A 206 -8.96 3.47 0.27
N LEU A 207 -7.90 4.20 -0.10
CA LEU A 207 -6.96 4.80 0.84
C LEU A 207 -7.60 5.95 1.62
N TYR A 208 -8.34 6.83 0.94
CA TYR A 208 -9.03 7.95 1.58
C TYR A 208 -10.16 7.50 2.50
N SER A 209 -10.99 6.52 2.10
CA SER A 209 -12.03 5.94 2.98
C SER A 209 -11.43 5.48 4.30
N ARG A 210 -10.35 4.68 4.26
CA ARG A 210 -9.69 4.18 5.47
C ARG A 210 -9.10 5.28 6.33
N ARG A 211 -8.54 6.32 5.72
CA ARG A 211 -8.01 7.47 6.47
C ARG A 211 -9.13 8.25 7.14
N ARG A 212 -10.26 8.46 6.45
CA ARG A 212 -11.44 9.13 7.01
C ARG A 212 -12.03 8.33 8.16
N GLU A 213 -12.14 7.01 8.02
CA GLU A 213 -12.64 6.08 9.04
C GLU A 213 -11.67 5.87 10.22
N SER A 214 -10.44 6.40 10.14
CA SER A 214 -9.48 6.28 11.22
C SER A 214 -9.83 7.24 12.37
N PRO A 215 -9.41 6.95 13.63
CA PRO A 215 -9.61 7.87 14.75
C PRO A 215 -9.10 9.29 14.48
N GLU A 216 -8.00 9.39 13.73
CA GLU A 216 -7.41 10.65 13.28
C GLU A 216 -8.28 11.35 12.24
N GLY A 217 -8.86 10.60 11.30
CA GLY A 217 -9.80 11.13 10.31
C GLY A 217 -11.06 11.69 10.95
N HIS A 218 -11.65 10.97 11.91
CA HIS A 218 -12.82 11.44 12.66
C HIS A 218 -12.52 12.72 13.46
N VAL A 219 -11.37 12.76 14.15
CA VAL A 219 -10.96 13.96 14.89
C VAL A 219 -10.71 15.15 13.96
N LEU A 220 -10.09 14.94 12.80
CA LEU A 220 -9.87 15.99 11.81
C LEU A 220 -11.19 16.52 11.24
N ALA A 221 -12.11 15.62 10.88
CA ALA A 221 -13.44 15.99 10.38
C ALA A 221 -14.22 16.79 11.43
N ALA A 222 -14.20 16.36 12.69
CA ALA A 222 -14.83 17.08 13.80
C ALA A 222 -14.23 18.47 14.01
N ILE A 223 -12.90 18.62 13.92
CA ILE A 223 -12.24 19.93 14.01
C ILE A 223 -12.70 20.86 12.88
N ILE A 224 -12.75 20.37 11.65
CA ILE A 224 -13.21 21.15 10.48
C ILE A 224 -14.66 21.57 10.65
N GLN A 225 -15.54 20.64 11.04
CA GLN A 225 -16.96 20.91 11.26
C GLN A 225 -17.17 21.97 12.35
N LEU A 226 -16.57 21.78 13.52
CA LEU A 226 -16.72 22.73 14.63
C LEU A 226 -16.19 24.12 14.27
N HIS A 227 -15.13 24.21 13.47
CA HIS A 227 -14.64 25.49 12.99
C HIS A 227 -15.62 26.18 12.03
N GLN A 228 -16.22 25.42 11.10
CA GLN A 228 -17.25 25.95 10.19
C GLN A 228 -18.50 26.43 10.94
N GLU A 229 -18.84 25.79 12.05
CA GLU A 229 -19.93 26.18 12.95
C GLU A 229 -19.56 27.37 13.87
N GLY A 230 -18.32 27.86 13.83
CA GLY A 230 -17.82 28.91 14.72
C GLY A 230 -17.69 28.49 16.18
N ALA A 231 -17.71 27.18 16.45
CA ALA A 231 -17.63 26.62 17.78
C ALA A 231 -16.19 26.63 18.34
N VAL A 232 -16.07 26.60 19.66
CA VAL A 232 -14.77 26.55 20.33
C VAL A 232 -14.19 25.14 20.25
N LEU A 233 -13.00 25.02 19.65
CA LEU A 233 -12.28 23.76 19.43
C LEU A 233 -11.65 23.18 20.72
N THR A 234 -12.46 22.95 21.75
CA THR A 234 -12.03 22.24 22.95
C THR A 234 -11.95 20.74 22.69
N ALA A 235 -11.10 20.03 23.44
CA ALA A 235 -11.00 18.58 23.31
C ALA A 235 -12.32 17.85 23.62
N ASP A 236 -13.15 18.44 24.50
CA ASP A 236 -14.48 17.95 24.85
C ASP A 236 -15.46 18.09 23.68
N ALA A 237 -15.55 19.28 23.09
CA ALA A 237 -16.38 19.54 21.91
C ALA A 237 -15.97 18.62 20.73
N ILE A 238 -14.67 18.44 20.50
CA ILE A 238 -14.17 17.54 19.46
C ILE A 238 -14.62 16.11 19.73
N SER A 239 -14.47 15.61 20.98
CA SER A 239 -14.92 14.25 21.29
C SER A 239 -16.43 14.06 21.17
N GLN A 240 -17.23 15.05 21.54
CA GLN A 240 -18.69 15.01 21.39
C GLN A 240 -19.10 15.01 19.92
N SER A 241 -18.47 15.85 19.09
CA SER A 241 -18.70 15.86 17.64
C SER A 241 -18.37 14.51 17.01
N VAL A 242 -17.25 13.87 17.40
CA VAL A 242 -16.91 12.52 16.94
C VAL A 242 -17.96 11.50 17.37
N ASN A 243 -18.37 11.48 18.64
CA ASN A 243 -19.35 10.51 19.17
C ASN A 243 -20.76 10.70 18.59
N ASN A 244 -21.08 11.91 18.13
CA ASN A 244 -22.37 12.19 17.48
C ASN A 244 -22.37 11.72 16.02
N ALA A 245 -21.23 11.83 15.34
CA ALA A 245 -21.06 11.43 13.94
C ALA A 245 -20.78 9.93 13.77
N ASP A 246 -20.13 9.31 14.74
CA ASP A 246 -19.71 7.91 14.72
C ASP A 246 -20.08 7.23 16.05
N ALA A 247 -20.48 5.95 15.99
CA ALA A 247 -20.88 5.18 17.17
C ALA A 247 -19.69 4.72 18.04
N ALA A 248 -18.48 5.24 17.80
CA ALA A 248 -17.27 4.90 18.52
C ALA A 248 -17.08 5.76 19.77
N GLU A 249 -16.72 5.15 20.91
CA GLU A 249 -16.41 5.90 22.13
C GLU A 249 -15.08 6.69 22.01
N MET A 250 -15.18 7.99 21.78
CA MET A 250 -14.07 8.95 21.85
C MET A 250 -14.14 9.73 23.16
N THR A 251 -13.04 9.72 23.92
CA THR A 251 -12.89 10.56 25.12
C THR A 251 -12.19 11.87 24.79
N ALA A 252 -12.49 12.95 25.52
CA ALA A 252 -11.83 14.24 25.36
C ALA A 252 -10.30 14.14 25.46
N ARG A 253 -9.78 13.29 26.36
CA ARG A 253 -8.33 13.05 26.49
C ARG A 253 -7.74 12.45 25.20
N LYS A 254 -8.42 11.45 24.63
CA LYS A 254 -7.98 10.78 23.39
C LYS A 254 -8.07 11.73 22.19
N ALA A 255 -9.19 12.45 22.03
CA ALA A 255 -9.35 13.48 21.00
C ALA A 255 -8.24 14.53 21.07
N GLY A 256 -7.95 15.04 22.28
CA GLY A 256 -6.88 15.99 22.51
C GLY A 256 -5.48 15.43 22.23
N TRP A 257 -5.23 14.14 22.46
CA TRP A 257 -3.96 13.49 22.12
C TRP A 257 -3.81 13.32 20.61
N ILE A 258 -4.88 12.87 19.93
CA ILE A 258 -4.92 12.72 18.47
C ILE A 258 -4.70 14.07 17.77
N ALA A 259 -5.39 15.13 18.21
CA ALA A 259 -5.20 16.48 17.64
C ALA A 259 -3.73 16.93 17.73
N ARG A 260 -3.06 16.67 18.87
CA ARG A 260 -1.62 16.96 19.00
C ARG A 260 -0.77 16.11 18.06
N ARG A 261 -1.12 14.83 17.87
CA ARG A 261 -0.40 13.92 16.95
C ARG A 261 -0.57 14.33 15.48
N LEU A 262 -1.71 14.92 15.14
CA LEU A 262 -1.97 15.59 13.86
C LEU A 262 -1.22 16.92 13.70
N GLY A 263 -0.46 17.37 14.71
CA GLY A 263 0.36 18.56 14.64
C GLY A 263 -0.33 19.85 15.10
N PHE A 264 -1.60 19.78 15.53
CA PHE A 264 -2.28 20.96 16.05
C PHE A 264 -1.65 21.46 17.37
N THR A 265 -1.47 22.77 17.45
CA THR A 265 -1.04 23.43 18.68
C THR A 265 -2.25 23.72 19.57
N LYS A 266 -2.01 23.86 20.88
CA LYS A 266 -3.04 24.20 21.86
C LYS A 266 -2.69 25.52 22.53
N SER A 267 -3.68 26.40 22.62
CA SER A 267 -3.59 27.64 23.37
C SER A 267 -4.56 27.62 24.55
N ARG A 268 -4.27 28.41 25.58
CA ARG A 268 -5.15 28.56 26.74
C ARG A 268 -6.02 29.79 26.54
N LEU A 269 -7.34 29.64 26.64
CA LEU A 269 -8.26 30.77 26.53
C LEU A 269 -8.09 31.73 27.73
N PRO A 270 -7.94 33.05 27.50
CA PRO A 270 -7.75 34.02 28.57
C PRO A 270 -8.92 34.10 29.55
N ARG A 271 -10.16 33.86 29.09
CA ARG A 271 -11.39 34.04 29.89
C ARG A 271 -11.74 32.84 30.77
N ASP A 272 -11.46 31.62 30.31
CA ASP A 272 -12.04 30.39 30.90
C ASP A 272 -10.99 29.34 31.27
N GLY A 273 -9.70 29.62 31.00
CA GLY A 273 -8.57 28.76 31.36
C GLY A 273 -8.50 27.42 30.62
N ARG A 274 -9.49 27.08 29.78
CA ARG A 274 -9.55 25.86 28.98
C ARG A 274 -8.53 25.88 27.84
N HIS A 275 -8.00 24.69 27.51
CA HIS A 275 -7.14 24.51 26.35
C HIS A 275 -7.99 24.28 25.09
N VAL A 276 -7.69 25.06 24.05
CA VAL A 276 -8.32 24.96 22.73
C VAL A 276 -7.30 24.61 21.68
N VAL A 277 -7.70 23.81 20.70
CA VAL A 277 -6.95 23.62 19.47
C VAL A 277 -6.95 24.93 18.70
N VAL A 278 -5.76 25.38 18.28
CA VAL A 278 -5.62 26.56 17.44
C VAL A 278 -5.84 26.15 15.99
N TRP A 279 -6.74 26.83 15.31
CA TRP A 279 -6.94 26.65 13.87
C TRP A 279 -5.72 27.11 13.09
N ASP A 280 -5.18 26.24 12.24
CA ASP A 280 -4.10 26.54 11.30
C ASP A 280 -4.57 26.13 9.91
N GLU A 281 -4.83 27.14 9.09
CA GLU A 281 -5.39 26.96 7.75
C GLU A 281 -4.51 26.09 6.86
N THR A 282 -3.20 26.31 6.94
CA THR A 282 -2.22 25.61 6.10
C THR A 282 -2.11 24.14 6.50
N LEU A 283 -2.16 23.86 7.81
CA LEU A 283 -2.14 22.50 8.33
C LEU A 283 -3.43 21.77 7.97
N VAL A 284 -4.58 22.40 8.17
CA VAL A 284 -5.89 21.81 7.85
C VAL A 284 -6.00 21.50 6.37
N SER A 285 -5.65 22.45 5.50
CA SER A 285 -5.66 22.24 4.05
C SER A 285 -4.79 21.06 3.61
N ARG A 286 -3.58 20.91 4.18
CA ARG A 286 -2.69 19.77 3.90
C ARG A 286 -3.27 18.45 4.42
N MET A 287 -3.78 18.45 5.65
CA MET A 287 -4.36 17.26 6.26
C MET A 287 -5.64 16.83 5.54
N ALA A 288 -6.52 17.76 5.18
CA ALA A 288 -7.74 17.48 4.43
C ALA A 288 -7.42 16.83 3.07
N SER A 289 -6.44 17.35 2.33
CA SER A 289 -5.95 16.72 1.10
C SER A 289 -5.38 15.30 1.34
N GLN A 290 -4.63 15.11 2.43
CA GLN A 290 -4.06 13.80 2.78
C GLN A 290 -5.13 12.77 3.17
N TYR A 291 -6.21 13.20 3.81
CA TYR A 291 -7.30 12.35 4.27
C TYR A 291 -8.44 12.24 3.23
N GLY A 292 -8.40 13.01 2.13
CA GLY A 292 -9.47 13.03 1.13
C GLY A 292 -10.75 13.67 1.64
N ILE A 293 -10.63 14.65 2.53
CA ILE A 293 -11.75 15.45 3.07
C ILE A 293 -11.87 16.71 2.21
N ALA A 294 -13.06 16.95 1.65
CA ALA A 294 -13.33 18.16 0.91
C ALA A 294 -13.47 19.35 1.88
N LEU A 295 -12.74 20.44 1.63
CA LEU A 295 -12.93 21.71 2.30
C LEU A 295 -13.90 22.57 1.48
N SER A 296 -14.89 23.17 2.14
CA SER A 296 -15.77 24.15 1.51
C SER A 296 -14.95 25.37 1.06
N PRO A 297 -15.24 25.98 -0.10
CA PRO A 297 -14.43 27.06 -0.68
C PRO A 297 -14.44 28.39 0.08
N SER A 298 -15.07 28.49 1.25
CA SER A 298 -15.05 29.68 2.12
C SER A 298 -13.75 29.83 2.91
N ILE A 299 -12.72 29.03 2.57
CA ILE A 299 -11.47 28.92 3.31
C ILE A 299 -10.26 29.24 2.38
N SER A 300 -10.45 30.20 1.46
CA SER A 300 -9.39 30.76 0.62
C SER A 300 -9.04 32.18 1.07
#